data_AF-A0A497FAL6-F1
#
_entry.id   AF-A0A497FAL6-F1
#
_cell.length_a   1.000
_cell.length_b   1.000
_cell.length_c   1.000
_cell.angle_alpha   90.00
_cell.angle_beta   90.00
_cell.angle_gamma   90.00
#
_symmetry.space_group_name_H-M   'P 1'
#
loop_
_entity.id
_entity.type
_entity.pdbx_description
1 polymer ?
#
loop_
_entity_poly.entity_id
_entity_poly.type
_entity_poly.pdbx_seq_one_letter_code
_entity_poly.pdbx_strand_id
1 'polypeptide(L)'
;MKCEICGEREATYVCSRCRRLVCSQCFNEMNYLCNHCSRYLDTLRQDYVVYLSHVQKLCNELKVRMSTPQCRLCPIALELALTLLKGVRDVKRASEVHRFDDVTKIADTVEKELTTIAMYFLVSRNLRSLRERVE
;
A
#
# COMPACT_ATOMS: atom_id res chain seq x y z
N MET A 1 5.27 19.91 -34.54
CA MET A 1 6.40 19.28 -33.79
C MET A 1 6.12 17.77 -33.69
N LYS A 2 7.11 16.88 -33.72
CA LYS A 2 6.85 15.42 -33.71
C LYS A 2 6.57 14.90 -32.30
N CYS A 3 5.83 13.79 -32.21
CA CYS A 3 5.54 13.09 -30.97
C CYS A 3 6.81 12.53 -30.31
N GLU A 4 7.01 12.82 -29.03
CA GLU A 4 8.16 12.36 -28.24
C GLU A 4 8.08 10.87 -27.81
N ILE A 5 6.98 10.18 -28.15
CA ILE A 5 6.81 8.74 -27.86
C ILE A 5 7.13 7.90 -29.10
N CYS A 6 6.46 8.15 -30.22
CA CYS A 6 6.66 7.36 -31.44
C CYS A 6 7.64 7.98 -32.43
N GLY A 7 7.95 9.28 -32.36
CA GLY A 7 8.85 9.97 -33.29
C GLY A 7 8.33 10.14 -34.72
N GLU A 8 7.16 9.59 -35.04
CA GLU A 8 6.62 9.54 -36.41
C GLU A 8 5.53 10.60 -36.66
N ARG A 9 4.52 10.63 -35.78
CA ARG A 9 3.31 11.45 -35.93
C ARG A 9 3.48 12.86 -35.37
N GLU A 10 2.69 13.80 -35.87
CA GLU A 10 2.62 15.15 -35.29
C GLU A 10 2.02 15.12 -33.88
N ALA A 11 2.62 15.87 -32.96
CA ALA A 11 2.14 16.02 -31.61
C ALA A 11 0.98 17.02 -31.55
N THR A 12 -0.10 16.61 -30.91
CA THR A 12 -1.35 17.40 -30.79
C THR A 12 -1.74 17.64 -29.32
N TYR A 13 -1.15 16.91 -28.38
CA TYR A 13 -1.44 17.00 -26.95
C TYR A 13 -0.16 17.14 -26.11
N VAL A 14 -0.32 17.63 -24.88
CA VAL A 14 0.72 17.67 -23.84
C VAL A 14 0.29 16.75 -22.70
N CYS A 15 1.12 15.79 -22.32
CA CYS A 15 0.84 14.95 -21.16
C CYS A 15 0.82 15.79 -19.86
N SER A 16 -0.27 15.73 -19.10
CA SER A 16 -0.42 16.51 -17.86
C SER A 16 0.61 16.13 -16.77
N ARG A 17 1.12 14.90 -16.80
CA ARG A 17 2.09 14.38 -15.81
C ARG A 17 3.54 14.61 -16.20
N CYS A 18 3.97 14.14 -17.38
CA CYS A 18 5.38 14.18 -17.78
C CYS A 18 5.72 15.31 -18.75
N ARG A 19 4.74 16.13 -19.15
CA ARG A 19 4.87 17.30 -20.05
C ARG A 19 5.36 17.01 -21.47
N ARG A 20 5.53 15.74 -21.85
CA ARG A 20 5.85 15.35 -23.24
C ARG A 20 4.74 15.72 -24.21
N LEU A 21 5.15 16.13 -25.41
CA LEU A 21 4.33 16.36 -26.59
C LEU A 21 4.02 15.04 -27.27
N VAL A 22 2.74 14.73 -27.41
CA VAL A 22 2.27 13.41 -27.86
C VAL A 22 1.19 13.51 -28.93
N CYS A 23 1.19 12.56 -29.86
CA CYS A 23 0.12 12.43 -30.85
C CYS A 23 -1.13 11.80 -30.23
N SER A 24 -2.28 11.94 -30.90
CA SER A 24 -3.56 11.36 -30.48
C SER A 24 -3.51 9.87 -30.14
N GLN A 25 -2.75 9.06 -30.89
CA GLN A 25 -2.63 7.61 -30.62
C GLN A 25 -1.80 7.27 -29.38
N CYS A 26 -0.91 8.17 -28.95
CA CYS A 26 -0.06 7.97 -27.78
C CYS A 26 -0.60 8.68 -26.52
N PHE A 27 -1.78 9.29 -26.65
CA PHE A 27 -2.47 10.04 -25.62
C PHE A 27 -3.77 9.34 -25.24
N ASN A 28 -4.05 9.32 -23.94
CA ASN A 28 -5.30 8.83 -23.40
C ASN A 28 -6.12 10.04 -22.94
N GLU A 29 -7.19 10.32 -23.66
CA GLU A 29 -8.06 11.48 -23.41
C GLU A 29 -8.86 11.35 -22.12
N MET A 30 -9.15 10.13 -21.67
CA MET A 30 -9.93 9.90 -20.45
C MET A 30 -9.23 10.41 -19.19
N ASN A 31 -7.89 10.32 -19.16
CA ASN A 31 -7.09 10.71 -18.01
C ASN A 31 -6.08 11.84 -18.32
N TYR A 32 -6.08 12.36 -19.55
CA TYR A 32 -5.16 13.39 -20.02
C TYR A 32 -3.68 13.02 -19.82
N LEU A 33 -3.35 11.76 -20.01
CA LEU A 33 -1.99 11.22 -19.86
C LEU A 33 -1.50 10.60 -21.16
N CYS A 34 -0.18 10.54 -21.34
CA CYS A 34 0.36 9.65 -22.35
C CYS A 34 0.27 8.19 -21.91
N ASN A 35 0.30 7.27 -22.87
CA ASN A 35 0.14 5.84 -22.61
C ASN A 35 1.17 5.27 -21.63
N HIS A 36 2.40 5.80 -21.62
CA HIS A 36 3.42 5.41 -20.64
C HIS A 36 3.03 5.81 -19.21
N CYS A 37 2.55 7.04 -19.02
CA CYS A 37 2.11 7.52 -17.71
C CYS A 37 0.86 6.79 -17.22
N SER A 38 -0.09 6.53 -18.12
CA SER A 38 -1.29 5.73 -17.80
C SER A 38 -0.89 4.33 -17.33
N ARG A 39 -0.09 3.62 -18.14
CA ARG A 39 0.36 2.26 -17.82
C ARG A 39 1.17 2.18 -16.52
N TYR A 40 2.00 3.18 -16.25
CA TYR A 40 2.74 3.28 -14.99
C TYR A 40 1.78 3.35 -13.79
N LEU A 41 0.75 4.21 -13.85
CA LEU A 41 -0.22 4.32 -12.77
C LEU A 41 -1.04 3.04 -12.58
N ASP A 42 -1.43 2.38 -13.67
CA ASP A 42 -2.15 1.11 -13.61
C ASP A 42 -1.29 0.01 -12.95
N THR A 43 0.00 -0.05 -13.31
CA THR A 43 0.95 -1.00 -12.72
C THR A 43 1.15 -0.71 -11.23
N LEU A 44 1.37 0.56 -10.87
CA LEU A 44 1.54 0.99 -9.49
C LEU A 44 0.31 0.65 -8.63
N ARG A 45 -0.89 0.86 -9.17
CA ARG A 45 -2.14 0.47 -8.50
C ARG A 45 -2.20 -1.04 -8.26
N GLN A 46 -1.85 -1.84 -9.25
CA GLN A 46 -1.81 -3.31 -9.12
C GLN A 46 -0.78 -3.77 -8.07
N ASP A 47 0.41 -3.17 -8.05
CA ASP A 47 1.45 -3.48 -7.07
C ASP A 47 0.95 -3.23 -5.64
N TYR A 48 0.23 -2.12 -5.41
CA TYR A 48 -0.38 -1.86 -4.11
C TYR A 48 -1.45 -2.89 -3.72
N VAL A 49 -2.29 -3.33 -4.66
CA VAL A 49 -3.27 -4.39 -4.40
C VAL A 49 -2.58 -5.70 -4.02
N VAL A 50 -1.52 -6.07 -4.74
CA VAL A 50 -0.74 -7.28 -4.45
C VAL A 50 -0.08 -7.19 -3.07
N TYR A 51 0.53 -6.05 -2.76
CA TYR A 51 1.13 -5.80 -1.45
C TYR A 51 0.08 -5.92 -0.32
N LEU A 52 -1.06 -5.24 -0.43
CA LEU A 52 -2.11 -5.28 0.58
C LEU A 52 -2.70 -6.70 0.75
N SER A 53 -2.85 -7.44 -0.35
CA SER A 53 -3.26 -8.85 -0.30
C SER A 53 -2.25 -9.71 0.45
N HIS A 54 -0.95 -9.49 0.24
CA HIS A 54 0.09 -10.18 0.99
C HIS A 54 0.04 -9.83 2.49
N VAL A 55 -0.09 -8.55 2.83
CA VAL A 55 -0.22 -8.10 4.22
C VAL A 55 -1.45 -8.74 4.89
N GLN A 56 -2.58 -8.81 4.20
CA GLN A 56 -3.79 -9.45 4.73
C GLN A 56 -3.56 -10.93 5.08
N LYS A 57 -2.80 -11.66 4.26
CA LYS A 57 -2.41 -13.05 4.57
C LYS A 57 -1.56 -13.11 5.84
N LEU A 58 -0.62 -12.19 6.01
CA LEU A 58 0.20 -12.10 7.22
C LEU A 58 -0.63 -11.72 8.46
N CYS A 59 -1.67 -10.90 8.33
CA CYS A 59 -2.60 -10.63 9.42
C CYS A 59 -3.26 -11.92 9.93
N ASN A 60 -3.72 -12.77 9.01
CA ASN A 60 -4.32 -14.07 9.37
C ASN A 60 -3.32 -14.96 10.12
N GLU A 61 -2.07 -15.05 9.63
CA GLU A 61 -1.01 -15.79 10.31
C GLU A 61 -0.71 -15.25 11.71
N LEU A 62 -0.65 -13.92 11.87
CA LEU A 62 -0.44 -13.28 13.16
C LEU A 62 -1.59 -13.58 14.13
N LYS A 63 -2.84 -13.55 13.67
CA LYS A 63 -4.02 -13.91 14.49
C LYS A 63 -3.95 -15.34 15.00
N VAL A 64 -3.54 -16.30 14.15
CA VAL A 64 -3.36 -17.70 14.59
C VAL A 64 -2.28 -17.78 15.67
N ARG A 65 -1.16 -17.07 15.48
CA ARG A 65 -0.06 -17.03 16.45
C ARG A 65 -0.43 -16.34 17.77
N MET A 66 -1.36 -15.38 17.77
CA MET A 66 -1.85 -14.74 19.00
C MET A 66 -2.45 -15.75 19.99
N SER A 67 -3.03 -16.85 19.49
CA SER A 67 -3.60 -17.92 20.33
C SER A 67 -2.53 -18.82 20.96
N THR A 68 -1.26 -18.71 20.56
CA THR A 68 -0.17 -19.52 21.08
C THR A 68 0.56 -18.78 22.22
N PRO A 69 0.65 -19.34 23.44
CA PRO A 69 1.23 -18.64 24.60
C PRO A 69 2.64 -18.07 24.39
N GLN A 70 3.51 -18.83 23.72
CA GLN A 70 4.89 -18.39 23.42
C GLN A 70 4.92 -17.24 22.41
N CYS A 71 4.03 -17.27 21.42
CA CYS A 71 3.98 -16.23 20.38
C CYS A 71 3.28 -14.95 20.84
N ARG A 72 2.36 -15.03 21.80
CA ARG A 72 1.63 -13.87 22.38
C ARG A 72 2.54 -12.79 22.95
N LEU A 73 3.76 -13.14 23.33
CA LEU A 73 4.76 -12.23 23.91
C LEU A 73 5.97 -12.04 22.98
N CYS A 74 5.90 -12.55 21.75
CA CYS A 74 7.02 -12.58 20.84
C CYS A 74 7.35 -11.15 20.34
N PRO A 75 8.56 -10.64 20.61
CA PRO A 75 8.96 -9.32 20.12
C PRO A 75 8.99 -9.28 18.59
N ILE A 76 9.36 -10.38 17.93
CA ILE A 76 9.39 -10.47 16.46
C ILE A 76 7.99 -10.30 15.87
N ALA A 77 6.96 -10.88 16.51
CA ALA A 77 5.59 -10.74 16.03
C ALA A 77 5.08 -9.30 16.16
N LEU A 78 5.43 -8.61 17.26
CA LEU A 78 5.11 -7.20 17.44
C LEU A 78 5.82 -6.33 16.39
N GLU A 79 7.13 -6.49 16.22
CA GLU A 79 7.91 -5.70 15.25
C GLU A 79 7.41 -5.92 13.82
N LEU A 80 7.05 -7.17 13.47
CA LEU A 80 6.43 -7.48 12.18
C LEU A 80 5.08 -6.74 12.04
N ALA A 81 4.20 -6.81 13.02
CA ALA A 81 2.90 -6.13 12.97
C ALA A 81 3.05 -4.60 12.81
N LEU A 82 3.99 -3.98 13.53
CA LEU A 82 4.27 -2.55 13.44
C LEU A 82 4.88 -2.16 12.08
N THR A 83 5.78 -3.00 11.56
CA THR A 83 6.40 -2.81 10.23
C THR A 83 5.35 -2.88 9.12
N LEU A 84 4.48 -3.89 9.17
CA LEU A 84 3.37 -4.03 8.23
C LEU A 84 2.41 -2.83 8.32
N LEU A 85 2.10 -2.38 9.55
CA LEU A 85 1.21 -1.23 9.78
C LEU A 85 1.77 0.05 9.17
N LYS A 86 3.08 0.29 9.32
CA LYS A 86 3.76 1.42 8.66
C LYS A 86 3.63 1.31 7.14
N GLY A 87 3.95 0.15 6.56
CA GLY A 87 3.88 -0.04 5.11
C GLY A 87 2.47 0.14 4.55
N VAL A 88 1.43 -0.32 5.24
CA VAL A 88 0.03 -0.10 4.84
C VAL A 88 -0.34 1.39 4.86
N ARG A 89 0.11 2.13 5.88
CA ARG A 89 -0.10 3.59 5.96
C ARG A 89 0.60 4.34 4.83
N ASP A 90 1.80 3.91 4.46
CA ASP A 90 2.55 4.51 3.36
C ASP A 90 1.83 4.25 2.02
N VAL A 91 1.31 3.03 1.80
CA VAL A 91 0.48 2.71 0.63
C VAL A 91 -0.80 3.54 0.59
N LYS A 92 -1.50 3.67 1.73
CA LYS A 92 -2.72 4.47 1.83
C LYS A 92 -2.50 5.94 1.46
N ARG A 93 -1.45 6.57 1.99
CA ARG A 93 -1.12 7.96 1.63
C ARG A 93 -0.79 8.08 0.14
N ALA A 94 -0.04 7.12 -0.41
CA ALA A 94 0.30 7.13 -1.82
C ALA A 94 -0.93 6.92 -2.72
N SER A 95 -1.87 6.05 -2.33
CA SER A 95 -3.10 5.82 -3.07
C SER A 95 -4.03 7.03 -3.04
N GLU A 96 -4.10 7.77 -1.94
CA GLU A 96 -4.81 9.06 -1.86
C GLU A 96 -4.23 10.10 -2.82
N VAL A 97 -2.90 10.24 -2.87
CA VAL A 97 -2.22 11.16 -3.81
C VAL A 97 -2.54 10.81 -5.27
N HIS A 98 -2.64 9.53 -5.59
CA HIS A 98 -2.95 9.06 -6.94
C HIS A 98 -4.45 8.86 -7.22
N ARG A 99 -5.32 9.11 -6.22
CA ARG A 99 -6.78 8.91 -6.29
C ARG A 99 -7.17 7.48 -6.66
N PHE A 100 -6.45 6.50 -6.12
CA PHE A 100 -6.81 5.09 -6.22
C PHE A 100 -7.78 4.71 -5.11
N ASP A 101 -9.04 5.15 -5.23
CA ASP A 101 -10.06 5.02 -4.18
C ASP A 101 -10.32 3.57 -3.73
N ASP A 102 -10.20 2.62 -4.66
CA ASP A 102 -10.30 1.19 -4.36
C ASP A 102 -9.15 0.69 -3.48
N VAL A 103 -7.91 1.11 -3.80
CA VAL A 103 -6.72 0.77 -3.01
C VAL A 103 -6.80 1.39 -1.62
N THR A 104 -7.23 2.66 -1.52
CA THR A 104 -7.39 3.35 -0.24
C THR A 104 -8.37 2.61 0.67
N LYS A 105 -9.52 2.15 0.14
CA LYS A 105 -10.50 1.36 0.91
C LYS A 105 -9.95 0.02 1.40
N ILE A 106 -9.14 -0.67 0.57
CA ILE A 106 -8.49 -1.91 0.98
C ILE A 106 -7.48 -1.61 2.09
N ALA A 107 -6.64 -0.59 1.91
CA ALA A 107 -5.64 -0.19 2.89
C ALA A 107 -6.26 0.19 4.24
N ASP A 108 -7.39 0.90 4.25
CA ASP A 108 -8.15 1.22 5.47
C ASP A 108 -8.59 -0.02 6.24
N THR A 109 -9.07 -1.04 5.53
CA THR A 109 -9.49 -2.31 6.14
C THR A 109 -8.32 -3.02 6.78
N VAL A 110 -7.21 -3.15 6.04
CA VAL A 110 -5.99 -3.83 6.51
C VAL A 110 -5.34 -3.06 7.66
N GLU A 111 -5.34 -1.72 7.61
CA GLU A 111 -4.80 -0.85 8.68
C GLU A 111 -5.53 -1.07 10.00
N LYS A 112 -6.87 -1.09 9.97
CA LYS A 112 -7.70 -1.33 11.17
C LYS A 112 -7.37 -2.70 11.79
N GLU A 113 -7.28 -3.72 10.95
CA GLU A 113 -6.99 -5.08 11.39
C GLU A 113 -5.59 -5.19 12.03
N LEU A 114 -4.56 -4.64 11.38
CA LEU A 114 -3.20 -4.61 11.93
C LEU A 114 -3.11 -3.81 13.21
N THR A 115 -3.87 -2.71 13.32
CA THR A 115 -3.92 -1.91 14.54
C THR A 115 -4.44 -2.75 15.71
N THR A 116 -5.51 -3.53 15.51
CA THR A 116 -6.01 -4.48 16.52
C THR A 116 -4.96 -5.52 16.91
N ILE A 117 -4.26 -6.11 15.93
CA ILE A 117 -3.21 -7.11 16.16
C ILE A 117 -2.04 -6.51 16.96
N ALA A 118 -1.54 -5.34 16.55
CA ALA A 118 -0.43 -4.68 17.23
C ALA A 118 -0.79 -4.30 18.67
N MET A 119 -1.99 -3.75 18.89
CA MET A 119 -2.50 -3.45 20.24
C MET A 119 -2.52 -4.70 21.13
N TYR A 120 -2.96 -5.84 20.60
CA TYR A 120 -2.99 -7.08 21.35
C TYR A 120 -1.60 -7.50 21.85
N PHE A 121 -0.59 -7.44 20.98
CA PHE A 121 0.80 -7.76 21.36
C PHE A 121 1.35 -6.78 22.40
N LEU A 122 1.09 -5.47 22.23
CA LEU A 122 1.51 -4.44 23.19
C LEU A 122 0.91 -4.65 24.58
N VAL A 123 -0.42 -4.84 24.65
CA VAL A 123 -1.13 -5.07 25.91
C VAL A 123 -0.65 -6.35 26.59
N SER A 124 -0.51 -7.44 25.82
CA SER A 124 -0.05 -8.72 26.36
C SER A 124 1.35 -8.63 26.98
N ARG A 125 2.26 -7.88 26.36
CA ARG A 125 3.62 -7.65 26.92
C ARG A 125 3.60 -6.76 28.15
N ASN A 126 2.82 -5.67 28.14
CA ASN A 126 2.72 -4.78 29.30
C ASN A 126 2.14 -5.49 30.54
N LEU A 127 1.10 -6.32 30.36
CA LEU A 127 0.52 -7.10 31.46
C LEU A 127 1.52 -8.09 32.07
N ARG A 128 2.40 -8.69 31.26
CA ARG A 128 3.47 -9.55 31.78
C ARG A 128 4.49 -8.75 32.61
N SER A 129 4.94 -7.60 32.10
CA SER A 129 5.89 -6.74 32.82
C SER A 129 5.35 -6.23 34.15
N LEU A 130 4.03 -6.07 34.28
CA LEU A 130 3.39 -5.69 35.54
C LEU A 130 3.36 -6.85 36.54
N ARG A 131 3.11 -8.09 36.08
CA ARG A 131 3.16 -9.28 36.96
C ARG A 131 4.56 -9.50 37.52
N GLU A 132 5.59 -9.39 36.68
CA GLU A 132 7.00 -9.56 37.07
C GLU A 132 7.51 -8.47 38.05
N ARG A 133 6.76 -7.39 38.28
CA ARG A 133 7.10 -6.32 39.24
C ARG A 133 6.38 -6.42 40.58
N VAL A 134 5.35 -7.26 40.67
CA VAL A 134 4.51 -7.44 41.86
C VAL A 134 4.90 -8.71 42.64
N GLU A 135 5.64 -9.61 41.98
CA GLU A 135 6.30 -10.80 42.57
C GLU A 135 7.74 -10.47 42.97
#